data_AF-A0A7C8BUL5-F1
#
_entry.id   AF-A0A7C8BUL5-F1
#
_cell.length_a   1.000
_cell.length_b   1.000
_cell.length_c   1.000
_cell.angle_alpha   90.00
_cell.angle_beta   90.00
_cell.angle_gamma   90.00
#
_symmetry.space_group_name_H-M   'P 1'
#
loop_
_entity.id
_entity.type
_entity.pdbx_description
1 polymer ?
#
loop_
_entity_poly.entity_id
_entity_poly.type
_entity_poly.pdbx_seq_one_letter_code
_entity_poly.pdbx_strand_id
1 'polypeptide(L)'
;MRCTITSTDWREADASTRECGAYVSSAGATAEPREHSTATTGPTGTGTSRWVPTSTASVSDTSPTSTSSTCPTMIPSTQHIVDLIAKQRALPDLQPGVILQTVHGSRLYGLQHPGSDYDFSLVVDRRMPRPLHIIRADVDVTVVSVDEFMAQVFRGVPQALEALYSASAQITDAWAPFLRRWRSTGTLVRSTFRRTQAAFRRDRVTSKRLIHARRLQIEAAQIESCGRLRPELTATEIAWVLGATTADMRMPPQLPEEINPARNPA
;
A
#
# COMPACT_ATOMS: atom_id res chain seq x y z
N MET A 1 26.58 4.32 -4.46
CA MET A 1 25.77 3.91 -5.62
C MET A 1 24.68 4.94 -5.85
N ARG A 2 24.71 5.67 -6.97
CA ARG A 2 23.60 6.54 -7.39
C ARG A 2 22.67 5.69 -8.25
N CYS A 3 21.49 5.35 -7.73
CA CYS A 3 20.45 4.70 -8.51
C CYS A 3 19.72 5.81 -9.28
N THR A 4 20.10 6.01 -10.54
CA THR A 4 19.44 6.96 -11.42
C THR A 4 18.19 6.29 -11.99
N ILE A 5 17.02 6.54 -11.38
CA ILE A 5 15.74 6.07 -11.93
C ILE A 5 15.31 7.08 -13.00
N THR A 6 15.45 6.72 -14.27
CA THR A 6 14.94 7.50 -15.40
C THR A 6 13.45 7.22 -15.62
N SER A 7 12.63 8.27 -15.71
CA SER A 7 11.16 8.21 -15.66
C SER A 7 10.48 7.72 -16.94
N THR A 8 11.11 6.88 -17.75
CA THR A 8 10.67 6.63 -19.14
C THR A 8 10.06 5.24 -19.41
N ASP A 9 10.06 4.31 -18.46
CA ASP A 9 9.68 2.91 -18.73
C ASP A 9 8.26 2.49 -18.32
N TRP A 10 7.35 3.43 -18.05
CA TRP A 10 5.95 3.11 -17.78
C TRP A 10 5.04 3.61 -18.90
N ARG A 11 5.08 2.93 -20.05
CA ARG A 11 4.03 3.04 -21.08
C ARG A 11 3.05 1.88 -20.94
N GLU A 12 1.78 2.27 -20.78
CA GLU A 12 0.54 1.57 -21.16
C GLU A 12 0.57 0.04 -21.14
N ALA A 13 0.21 -0.54 -19.99
CA ALA A 13 -0.34 -1.89 -19.97
C ALA A 13 -1.86 -1.78 -20.08
N ASP A 14 -2.33 -2.12 -21.28
CA ASP A 14 -3.73 -2.22 -21.67
C ASP A 14 -4.54 -3.11 -20.73
N ALA A 15 -5.78 -2.68 -20.46
CA ALA A 15 -6.72 -3.35 -19.60
C ALA A 15 -7.24 -4.66 -20.25
N SER A 16 -6.55 -5.76 -20.00
CA SER A 16 -7.06 -7.11 -20.26
C SER A 16 -7.84 -7.61 -19.04
N THR A 17 -9.16 -7.61 -19.17
CA THR A 17 -10.12 -8.26 -18.27
C THR A 17 -9.73 -9.73 -18.05
N ARG A 18 -9.38 -10.10 -16.82
CA ARG A 18 -9.42 -11.49 -16.33
C ARG A 18 -10.36 -11.61 -15.15
N GLU A 19 -11.16 -12.66 -15.24
CA GLU A 19 -12.24 -13.07 -14.35
C GLU A 19 -11.78 -13.15 -12.88
N CYS A 20 -12.51 -12.46 -12.01
CA CYS A 20 -12.34 -12.61 -10.57
C CYS A 20 -13.05 -13.90 -10.12
N GLY A 21 -12.24 -14.84 -9.62
CA GLY A 21 -12.70 -16.08 -9.00
C GLY A 21 -13.67 -15.84 -7.84
N ALA A 22 -14.68 -16.71 -7.77
CA ALA A 22 -15.70 -16.75 -6.75
C ALA A 22 -15.09 -17.08 -5.37
N TYR A 23 -15.52 -16.33 -4.36
CA TYR A 23 -15.26 -16.61 -2.94
C TYR A 23 -16.30 -17.63 -2.45
N VAL A 24 -15.90 -18.89 -2.24
CA VAL A 24 -16.78 -19.94 -1.72
C VAL A 24 -16.64 -20.04 -0.20
N SER A 25 -17.76 -19.83 0.49
CA SER A 25 -17.93 -20.09 1.93
C SER A 25 -18.05 -21.59 2.16
N SER A 26 -17.28 -22.14 3.10
CA SER A 26 -17.29 -23.56 3.46
C SER A 26 -18.44 -23.89 4.42
N ALA A 27 -19.25 -24.89 4.04
CA ALA A 27 -20.05 -25.70 4.94
C ALA A 27 -20.22 -27.12 4.35
N GLY A 28 -19.77 -28.13 5.12
CA GLY A 28 -20.43 -29.44 5.25
C GLY A 28 -20.45 -30.42 4.08
N ALA A 29 -19.53 -31.39 4.17
CA ALA A 29 -19.77 -32.85 4.09
C ALA A 29 -19.81 -33.61 2.74
N THR A 30 -19.18 -34.80 2.85
CA THR A 30 -19.25 -36.06 2.09
C THR A 30 -18.40 -36.25 0.83
N ALA A 31 -17.79 -37.44 0.82
CA ALA A 31 -16.67 -37.92 0.04
C ALA A 31 -17.11 -38.60 -1.28
N GLU A 32 -16.19 -38.67 -2.26
CA GLU A 32 -15.58 -39.90 -2.80
C GLU A 32 -14.78 -39.62 -4.10
N PRO A 33 -13.85 -40.51 -4.50
CA PRO A 33 -12.72 -40.21 -5.38
C PRO A 33 -12.96 -40.66 -6.84
N ARG A 34 -12.14 -40.13 -7.76
CA ARG A 34 -11.77 -40.62 -9.12
C ARG A 34 -11.38 -39.43 -10.00
N GLU A 35 -10.50 -39.46 -10.98
CA GLU A 35 -9.52 -40.41 -11.50
C GLU A 35 -8.58 -39.56 -12.38
N HIS A 36 -7.38 -40.08 -12.63
CA HIS A 36 -6.35 -39.45 -13.45
C HIS A 36 -6.78 -39.17 -14.91
N SER A 37 -6.30 -38.06 -15.48
CA SER A 37 -5.90 -38.03 -16.89
C SER A 37 -4.85 -36.97 -17.15
N THR A 38 -3.64 -37.46 -17.40
CA THR A 38 -2.52 -36.77 -18.04
C THR A 38 -2.82 -36.59 -19.53
N ALA A 39 -2.54 -35.41 -20.07
CA ALA A 39 -2.36 -35.23 -21.51
C ALA A 39 -1.06 -34.45 -21.76
N THR A 40 -0.07 -35.21 -22.18
CA THR A 40 1.19 -34.82 -22.79
C THR A 40 0.93 -34.29 -24.20
N THR A 41 1.55 -33.17 -24.58
CA THR A 41 1.94 -32.89 -25.98
C THR A 41 3.00 -31.78 -26.00
N GLY A 42 4.23 -32.15 -26.38
CA GLY A 42 5.14 -31.24 -27.10
C GLY A 42 4.67 -31.09 -28.57
N PRO A 43 5.44 -30.46 -29.49
CA PRO A 43 6.91 -30.52 -29.52
C PRO A 43 7.64 -29.27 -30.08
N THR A 44 8.98 -29.36 -30.00
CA THR A 44 9.99 -28.91 -30.98
C THR A 44 10.00 -27.48 -31.51
N GLY A 45 11.04 -26.75 -31.12
CA GLY A 45 11.58 -25.60 -31.84
C GLY A 45 13.08 -25.46 -31.62
N THR A 46 13.87 -26.24 -32.36
CA THR A 46 15.33 -26.18 -32.43
C THR A 46 15.77 -24.96 -33.23
N GLY A 47 16.46 -24.01 -32.59
CA GLY A 47 17.10 -22.86 -33.22
C GLY A 47 18.53 -22.69 -32.75
N THR A 48 19.45 -23.44 -33.36
CA THR A 48 20.90 -23.25 -33.23
C THR A 48 21.34 -21.99 -33.98
N SER A 49 21.82 -20.98 -33.26
CA SER A 49 22.70 -19.95 -33.84
C SER A 49 24.04 -19.93 -33.11
N ARG A 50 25.05 -20.29 -33.89
CA ARG A 50 26.47 -20.38 -33.57
C ARG A 50 27.02 -18.96 -33.53
N TRP A 51 27.48 -18.51 -32.36
CA TRP A 51 28.31 -17.31 -32.24
C TRP A 51 29.80 -17.71 -32.24
N VAL A 52 30.55 -17.09 -33.13
CA VAL A 52 32.00 -17.21 -33.28
C VAL A 52 32.67 -16.24 -32.30
N PRO A 53 33.73 -16.63 -31.58
CA PRO A 53 34.47 -15.71 -30.72
C PRO A 53 35.48 -14.90 -31.55
N THR A 54 35.43 -13.57 -31.44
CA THR A 54 36.52 -12.70 -31.88
C THR A 54 37.35 -12.31 -30.67
N SER A 55 38.65 -12.62 -30.77
CA SER A 55 39.66 -12.39 -29.74
C SER A 55 40.33 -11.01 -29.89
N THR A 56 41.00 -10.63 -28.81
CA THR A 56 42.11 -9.68 -28.65
C THR A 56 41.85 -8.17 -28.77
N ALA A 57 41.87 -7.50 -27.61
CA ALA A 57 42.83 -6.41 -27.34
C ALA A 57 43.01 -6.27 -25.82
N SER A 58 44.20 -6.66 -25.33
CA SER A 58 44.64 -6.45 -23.95
C SER A 58 45.17 -5.02 -23.80
N VAL A 59 44.41 -4.18 -23.09
CA VAL A 59 44.88 -2.87 -22.61
C VAL A 59 45.13 -3.01 -21.11
N SER A 60 46.40 -2.90 -20.73
CA SER A 60 46.87 -2.92 -19.35
C SER A 60 46.56 -1.56 -18.72
N ASP A 61 45.46 -1.49 -17.98
CA ASP A 61 45.06 -0.30 -17.24
C ASP A 61 45.38 -0.50 -15.75
N THR A 62 46.51 0.05 -15.30
CA THR A 62 46.91 0.08 -13.90
C THR A 62 46.12 1.16 -13.16
N SER A 63 44.88 0.85 -12.80
CA SER A 63 44.07 1.67 -11.91
C SER A 63 44.40 1.42 -10.44
N PRO A 64 44.41 2.46 -9.58
CA PRO A 64 44.73 2.32 -8.17
C PRO A 64 43.65 1.52 -7.45
N THR A 65 44.08 0.45 -6.78
CA THR A 65 43.24 -0.42 -5.93
C THR A 65 42.79 0.34 -4.69
N SER A 66 41.74 1.15 -4.81
CA SER A 66 41.02 1.69 -3.67
C SER A 66 40.22 0.56 -3.03
N THR A 67 40.77 -0.03 -1.97
CA THR A 67 40.09 -0.99 -1.10
C THR A 67 39.02 -0.27 -0.29
N SER A 68 37.88 0.05 -0.92
CA SER A 68 36.71 0.50 -0.19
C SER A 68 36.19 -0.68 0.64
N SER A 69 36.55 -0.70 1.92
CA SER A 69 35.95 -1.59 2.91
C SER A 69 34.47 -1.24 3.05
N THR A 70 33.63 -1.81 2.19
CA THR A 70 32.18 -1.81 2.38
C THR A 70 31.90 -2.82 3.49
N CYS A 71 31.86 -2.33 4.73
CA CYS A 71 31.21 -3.07 5.80
C CYS A 71 29.80 -3.42 5.32
N PRO A 72 29.41 -4.70 5.25
CA PRO A 72 28.06 -5.08 4.87
C PRO A 72 27.12 -4.49 5.92
N THR A 73 26.36 -3.47 5.53
CA THR A 73 25.29 -2.91 6.37
C THR A 73 24.30 -4.03 6.63
N MET A 74 24.31 -4.59 7.84
CA MET A 74 23.30 -5.57 8.23
C MET A 74 21.94 -4.88 8.21
N ILE A 75 21.09 -5.28 7.28
CA ILE A 75 19.69 -4.88 7.25
C ILE A 75 19.02 -5.63 8.41
N PRO A 76 18.50 -4.93 9.43
CA PRO A 76 17.81 -5.60 10.53
C PRO A 76 16.67 -6.44 9.98
N SER A 77 16.43 -7.60 10.59
CA SER A 77 15.32 -8.45 10.17
C SER A 77 14.00 -7.68 10.35
N THR A 78 13.04 -7.88 9.45
CA THR A 78 11.70 -7.29 9.59
C THR A 78 11.09 -7.61 10.97
N GLN A 79 11.37 -8.80 11.51
CA GLN A 79 10.91 -9.18 12.85
C GLN A 79 11.50 -8.29 13.94
N HIS A 80 12.80 -7.94 13.86
CA HIS A 80 13.42 -7.03 14.82
C HIS A 80 12.74 -5.65 14.84
N ILE A 81 12.43 -5.08 13.68
CA ILE A 81 11.74 -3.79 13.57
C ILE A 81 10.34 -3.87 14.19
N VAL A 82 9.62 -4.95 13.90
CA VAL A 82 8.28 -5.19 14.47
C VAL A 82 8.35 -5.35 15.98
N ASP A 83 9.36 -6.05 16.50
CA ASP A 83 9.55 -6.22 17.95
C ASP A 83 9.86 -4.89 18.64
N LEU A 84 10.66 -4.02 18.00
CA LEU A 84 10.89 -2.65 18.48
C LEU A 84 9.60 -1.83 18.53
N ILE A 85 8.80 -1.86 17.45
CA ILE A 85 7.51 -1.17 17.39
C ILE A 85 6.56 -1.70 18.46
N ALA A 86 6.45 -3.03 18.60
CA ALA A 86 5.58 -3.65 19.59
C ALA A 86 5.99 -3.28 21.03
N LYS A 87 7.30 -3.23 21.30
CA LYS A 87 7.84 -2.86 22.61
C LYS A 87 7.62 -1.37 22.93
N GLN A 88 7.81 -0.50 21.95
CA GLN A 88 7.77 0.96 22.15
C GLN A 88 6.37 1.56 21.94
N ARG A 89 5.47 0.84 21.26
CA ARG A 89 4.17 1.35 20.78
C ARG A 89 4.31 2.66 20.00
N ALA A 90 5.42 2.78 19.27
CA ALA A 90 5.81 3.94 18.50
C ALA A 90 6.69 3.49 17.33
N LEU A 91 6.78 4.33 16.31
CA LEU A 91 7.74 4.11 15.23
C LEU A 91 9.15 4.44 15.73
N PRO A 92 10.12 3.51 15.62
CA PRO A 92 11.53 3.85 15.83
C PRO A 92 12.01 4.77 14.70
N ASP A 93 13.26 5.22 14.74
CA ASP A 93 13.88 5.84 13.56
C ASP A 93 13.83 4.89 12.36
N LEU A 94 13.77 5.47 11.16
CA LEU A 94 13.69 4.73 9.91
C LEU A 94 14.87 3.76 9.76
N GLN A 95 14.57 2.46 9.78
CA GLN A 95 15.58 1.41 9.76
C GLN A 95 16.09 1.14 8.33
N PRO A 96 17.33 0.64 8.15
CA PRO A 96 17.83 0.23 6.84
C PRO A 96 16.87 -0.75 6.15
N GLY A 97 16.60 -0.53 4.86
CA GLY A 97 15.67 -1.35 4.08
C GLY A 97 14.18 -1.02 4.27
N VAL A 98 13.82 -0.06 5.13
CA VAL A 98 12.47 0.53 5.20
C VAL A 98 12.43 1.79 4.35
N ILE A 99 11.53 1.85 3.37
CA ILE A 99 11.33 2.99 2.47
C ILE A 99 10.39 4.02 3.10
N LEU A 100 9.28 3.55 3.67
CA LEU A 100 8.24 4.35 4.29
C LEU A 100 7.75 3.65 5.55
N GLN A 101 7.52 4.40 6.62
CA GLN A 101 6.78 3.92 7.79
C GLN A 101 5.84 4.99 8.33
N THR A 102 4.68 4.59 8.82
CA THR A 102 3.68 5.51 9.36
C THR A 102 2.73 4.82 10.33
N VAL A 103 2.17 5.61 11.24
CA VAL A 103 0.98 5.25 12.03
C VAL A 103 -0.23 5.17 11.10
N HIS A 104 -1.18 4.31 11.44
CA HIS A 104 -2.42 4.08 10.71
C HIS A 104 -3.62 4.09 11.67
N GLY A 105 -4.81 3.76 11.16
CA GLY A 105 -5.99 3.50 11.96
C GLY A 105 -6.50 4.71 12.73
N SER A 106 -7.17 4.45 13.85
CA SER A 106 -7.86 5.49 14.66
C SER A 106 -6.92 6.61 15.10
N ARG A 107 -5.63 6.32 15.34
CA ARG A 107 -4.61 7.29 15.73
C ARG A 107 -4.24 8.25 14.62
N LEU A 108 -4.19 7.75 13.37
CA LEU A 108 -3.96 8.61 12.21
C LEU A 108 -5.13 9.58 12.00
N TYR A 109 -6.36 9.14 12.29
CA TYR A 109 -7.56 9.96 12.05
C TYR A 109 -7.92 10.91 13.21
N GLY A 110 -7.24 10.83 14.35
CA GLY A 110 -7.63 11.56 15.56
C GLY A 110 -8.89 11.01 16.25
N LEU A 111 -9.23 9.74 16.01
CA LEU A 111 -10.40 9.04 16.53
C LEU A 111 -10.06 8.05 17.65
N GLN A 112 -8.82 8.04 18.13
CA GLN A 112 -8.36 7.12 19.16
C GLN A 112 -9.00 7.41 20.53
N HIS A 113 -9.19 6.34 21.31
CA HIS A 113 -9.57 6.36 22.71
C HIS A 113 -8.57 5.51 23.52
N PRO A 114 -8.61 5.51 24.87
CA PRO A 114 -7.61 4.79 25.69
C PRO A 114 -7.48 3.28 25.43
N GLY A 115 -8.47 2.67 24.76
CA GLY A 115 -8.48 1.25 24.40
C GLY A 115 -8.30 0.98 22.90
N SER A 116 -7.87 1.96 22.11
CA SER A 116 -7.62 1.76 20.68
C SER A 116 -6.29 1.06 20.44
N ASP A 117 -6.23 0.17 19.45
CA ASP A 117 -5.00 -0.53 19.02
C ASP A 117 -4.03 0.40 18.26
N TYR A 118 -2.75 0.03 18.22
CA TYR A 118 -1.70 0.73 17.49
C TYR A 118 -1.47 0.08 16.13
N ASP A 119 -2.02 0.70 15.09
CA ASP A 119 -1.83 0.27 13.71
C ASP A 119 -0.60 0.97 13.08
N PHE A 120 0.27 0.19 12.44
CA PHE A 120 1.44 0.69 11.72
C PHE A 120 1.54 0.07 10.33
N SER A 121 2.09 0.83 9.37
CA SER A 121 2.42 0.36 8.03
C SER A 121 3.90 0.57 7.75
N LEU A 122 4.55 -0.47 7.25
CA LEU A 122 5.95 -0.49 6.82
C LEU A 122 6.02 -0.86 5.33
N VAL A 123 6.67 -0.02 4.54
CA VAL A 123 7.01 -0.30 3.14
C VAL A 123 8.50 -0.59 3.07
N VAL A 124 8.89 -1.76 2.56
CA VAL A 124 10.28 -2.21 2.58
C VAL A 124 10.86 -2.36 1.18
N ASP A 125 12.17 -2.08 1.06
CA ASP A 125 12.96 -2.25 -0.15
C ASP A 125 13.43 -3.70 -0.31
N ARG A 126 12.47 -4.62 -0.33
CA ARG A 126 12.70 -6.04 -0.59
C ARG A 126 11.46 -6.63 -1.20
N ARG A 127 11.65 -7.54 -2.16
CA ARG A 127 10.55 -8.33 -2.67
C ARG A 127 9.98 -9.22 -1.57
N MET A 128 8.67 -9.28 -1.52
CA MET A 128 7.92 -10.13 -0.60
C MET A 128 6.88 -10.89 -1.41
N PRO A 129 6.70 -12.20 -1.18
CA PRO A 129 5.71 -12.98 -1.92
C PRO A 129 4.27 -12.55 -1.60
N ARG A 130 4.06 -11.98 -0.41
CA ARG A 130 2.78 -11.42 0.05
C ARG A 130 3.02 -10.40 1.18
N PRO A 131 2.08 -9.46 1.39
CA PRO A 131 2.04 -8.64 2.60
C PRO A 131 2.10 -9.50 3.87
N LEU A 132 2.79 -9.01 4.89
CA LEU A 132 2.76 -9.60 6.23
C LEU A 132 1.88 -8.73 7.12
N HIS A 133 0.98 -9.37 7.86
CA HIS A 133 0.21 -8.71 8.91
C HIS A 133 0.58 -9.39 10.23
N ILE A 134 1.18 -8.62 11.15
CA ILE A 134 1.71 -9.12 12.40
C ILE A 134 0.98 -8.43 13.54
N ILE A 135 0.25 -9.23 14.32
CA ILE A 135 -0.50 -8.79 15.50
C ILE A 135 0.29 -9.21 16.75
N ARG A 136 0.54 -8.25 17.64
CA ARG A 136 1.22 -8.44 18.93
C ARG A 136 0.52 -7.63 20.01
N ALA A 137 -0.29 -8.30 20.83
CA ALA A 137 -1.15 -7.65 21.83
C ALA A 137 -2.05 -6.57 21.17
N ASP A 138 -1.84 -5.30 21.51
CA ASP A 138 -2.56 -4.14 20.99
C ASP A 138 -1.84 -3.44 19.83
N VAL A 139 -0.92 -4.13 19.15
CA VAL A 139 -0.10 -3.58 18.06
C VAL A 139 -0.27 -4.41 16.78
N ASP A 140 -0.70 -3.76 15.72
CA ASP A 140 -0.91 -4.32 14.39
C ASP A 140 0.08 -3.70 13.41
N VAL A 141 0.98 -4.51 12.85
CA VAL A 141 1.97 -4.04 11.87
C VAL A 141 1.72 -4.70 10.52
N THR A 142 1.44 -3.88 9.51
CA THR A 142 1.37 -4.32 8.12
C THR A 142 2.70 -4.02 7.43
N VAL A 143 3.31 -5.04 6.83
CA VAL A 143 4.57 -4.92 6.08
C VAL A 143 4.32 -5.30 4.63
N VAL A 144 4.67 -4.40 3.72
CA VAL A 144 4.51 -4.57 2.26
C VAL A 144 5.80 -4.25 1.53
N SER A 145 6.07 -4.94 0.42
CA SER A 145 7.15 -4.53 -0.48
C SER A 145 6.77 -3.22 -1.20
N VAL A 146 7.77 -2.45 -1.65
CA VAL A 146 7.53 -1.24 -2.43
C VAL A 146 6.73 -1.50 -3.72
N ASP A 147 6.99 -2.61 -4.41
CA ASP A 147 6.26 -3.00 -5.62
C ASP A 147 4.76 -3.18 -5.36
N GLU A 148 4.41 -3.92 -4.30
CA GLU A 148 3.01 -4.15 -3.92
C GLU A 148 2.37 -2.87 -3.37
N PHE A 149 3.10 -2.09 -2.58
CA PHE A 149 2.63 -0.79 -2.10
C PHE A 149 2.26 0.14 -3.25
N MET A 150 3.13 0.28 -4.25
CA MET A 150 2.85 1.11 -5.43
C MET A 150 1.69 0.56 -6.25
N ALA A 151 1.56 -0.77 -6.38
CA ALA A 151 0.41 -1.37 -7.03
C ALA A 151 -0.91 -1.10 -6.27
N GLN A 152 -0.88 -1.06 -4.93
CA GLN A 152 -2.03 -0.72 -4.10
C GLN A 152 -2.38 0.78 -4.19
N VAL A 153 -1.38 1.65 -4.17
CA VAL A 153 -1.53 3.10 -4.38
C VAL A 153 -2.17 3.37 -5.75
N PHE A 154 -1.69 2.73 -6.81
CA PHE A 154 -2.24 2.86 -8.15
C PHE A 154 -3.70 2.40 -8.24
N ARG A 155 -4.03 1.28 -7.57
CA ARG A 155 -5.42 0.76 -7.48
C ARG A 155 -6.33 1.64 -6.60
N GLY A 156 -5.77 2.59 -5.86
CA GLY A 156 -6.49 3.43 -4.92
C GLY A 156 -6.98 2.69 -3.68
N VAL A 157 -6.21 1.72 -3.19
CA VAL A 157 -6.51 1.03 -1.93
C VAL A 157 -6.42 2.05 -0.79
N PRO A 158 -7.50 2.27 0.00
CA PRO A 158 -7.53 3.35 0.99
C PRO A 158 -6.36 3.31 1.97
N GLN A 159 -6.07 2.14 2.54
CA GLN A 159 -4.96 1.99 3.51
C GLN A 159 -3.60 2.39 2.94
N ALA A 160 -3.32 2.04 1.68
CA ALA A 160 -2.07 2.40 1.02
C ALA A 160 -1.99 3.91 0.73
N LEU A 161 -3.12 4.53 0.33
CA LEU A 161 -3.17 5.97 0.13
C LEU A 161 -3.04 6.75 1.45
N GLU A 162 -3.69 6.28 2.52
CA GLU A 162 -3.55 6.84 3.86
C GLU A 162 -2.09 6.80 4.31
N ALA A 163 -1.40 5.68 4.09
CA ALA A 163 0.02 5.57 4.41
C ALA A 163 0.90 6.49 3.56
N LEU A 164 0.61 6.62 2.26
CA LEU A 164 1.33 7.49 1.33
C LEU A 164 1.22 8.99 1.69
N TYR A 165 0.03 9.42 2.11
CA TYR A 165 -0.30 10.82 2.33
C TYR A 165 -0.32 11.24 3.81
N SER A 166 -0.06 10.32 4.73
CA SER A 166 0.07 10.61 6.17
C SER A 166 1.12 11.70 6.42
N ALA A 167 0.76 12.70 7.24
CA ALA A 167 1.70 13.72 7.68
C ALA A 167 2.76 13.12 8.63
N SER A 168 2.43 12.01 9.29
CA SER A 168 3.34 11.26 10.17
C SER A 168 4.25 10.28 9.43
N ALA A 169 4.17 10.21 8.09
CA ALA A 169 4.98 9.29 7.31
C ALA A 169 6.46 9.70 7.30
N GLN A 170 7.31 8.82 7.80
CA GLN A 170 8.75 8.89 7.62
C GLN A 170 9.11 8.18 6.32
N ILE A 171 9.82 8.86 5.42
CA ILE A 171 10.18 8.35 4.09
C ILE A 171 11.67 8.58 3.89
N THR A 172 12.37 7.58 3.36
CA THR A 172 13.78 7.71 2.96
C THR A 172 13.97 8.86 1.96
N ASP A 173 15.12 9.56 2.04
CA ASP A 173 15.44 10.66 1.14
C ASP A 173 15.43 10.27 -0.34
N ALA A 174 15.82 9.03 -0.65
CA ALA A 174 15.84 8.52 -2.02
C ALA A 174 14.43 8.43 -2.63
N TRP A 175 13.42 8.13 -1.83
CA TRP A 175 12.03 7.91 -2.30
C TRP A 175 11.13 9.12 -2.08
N ALA A 176 11.46 10.00 -1.13
CA ALA A 176 10.64 11.14 -0.77
C ALA A 176 10.26 12.04 -1.96
N PRO A 177 11.16 12.40 -2.90
CA PRO A 177 10.80 13.24 -4.05
C PRO A 177 9.72 12.62 -4.94
N PHE A 178 9.77 11.30 -5.15
CA PHE A 178 8.80 10.57 -5.95
C PHE A 178 7.47 10.43 -5.21
N LEU A 179 7.48 9.88 -3.99
CA LEU A 179 6.27 9.58 -3.23
C LEU A 179 5.49 10.85 -2.85
N ARG A 180 6.17 11.94 -2.45
CA ARG A 180 5.50 13.18 -2.06
C ARG A 180 4.83 13.91 -3.24
N ARG A 181 5.30 13.67 -4.47
CA ARG A 181 4.73 14.25 -5.69
C ARG A 181 3.62 13.41 -6.29
N TRP A 182 3.41 12.18 -5.81
CA TRP A 182 2.36 11.31 -6.30
C TRP A 182 0.98 11.97 -6.19
N ARG A 183 0.13 11.68 -7.17
CA ARG A 183 -1.27 12.09 -7.24
C ARG A 183 -2.11 10.87 -7.58
N SER A 184 -3.11 10.62 -6.75
CA SER A 184 -4.04 9.50 -6.92
C SER A 184 -5.25 10.02 -7.67
N THR A 185 -5.29 9.83 -8.97
CA THR A 185 -6.41 10.25 -9.83
C THR A 185 -6.87 9.07 -10.69
N GLY A 186 -8.07 9.19 -11.28
CA GLY A 186 -8.56 8.24 -12.28
C GLY A 186 -9.75 7.40 -11.83
N THR A 187 -10.31 6.67 -12.79
CA THR A 187 -11.55 5.89 -12.63
C THR A 187 -11.37 4.71 -11.68
N LEU A 188 -10.19 4.08 -11.67
CA LEU A 188 -9.90 2.93 -10.81
C LEU A 188 -9.90 3.32 -9.33
N VAL A 189 -9.29 4.45 -8.96
CA VAL A 189 -9.30 4.96 -7.59
C VAL A 189 -10.74 5.22 -7.13
N ARG A 190 -11.53 5.96 -7.95
CA ARG A 190 -12.95 6.24 -7.64
C ARG A 190 -13.78 4.97 -7.48
N SER A 191 -13.57 3.99 -8.36
CA SER A 191 -14.20 2.67 -8.29
C SER A 191 -13.88 1.95 -6.98
N THR A 192 -12.61 1.92 -6.57
CA THR A 192 -12.18 1.28 -5.33
C THR A 192 -12.84 1.93 -4.11
N PHE A 193 -12.87 3.25 -4.02
CA PHE A 193 -13.54 3.94 -2.91
C PHE A 193 -15.04 3.65 -2.86
N ARG A 194 -15.75 3.76 -3.98
CA ARG A 194 -17.20 3.46 -4.05
C ARG A 194 -17.51 2.04 -3.62
N ARG A 195 -16.75 1.07 -4.12
CA ARG A 195 -16.91 -0.35 -3.76
C ARG A 195 -16.65 -0.58 -2.27
N THR A 196 -15.60 0.03 -1.73
CA THR A 196 -15.22 -0.13 -0.32
C THR A 196 -16.28 0.49 0.60
N GLN A 197 -16.76 1.69 0.28
CA GLN A 197 -17.87 2.34 1.02
C GLN A 197 -19.14 1.48 0.97
N ALA A 198 -19.50 0.94 -0.20
CA ALA A 198 -20.66 0.06 -0.34
C ALA A 198 -20.50 -1.23 0.48
N ALA A 199 -19.30 -1.84 0.51
CA ALA A 199 -19.02 -3.02 1.31
C ALA A 199 -19.22 -2.76 2.81
N PHE A 200 -18.77 -1.60 3.32
CA PHE A 200 -18.99 -1.23 4.73
C PHE A 200 -20.47 -1.11 5.11
N ARG A 201 -21.34 -0.80 4.14
CA ARG A 201 -22.78 -0.57 4.34
C ARG A 201 -23.67 -1.82 4.19
N ARG A 202 -23.18 -2.90 3.55
CA ARG A 202 -24.01 -4.07 3.24
C ARG A 202 -24.12 -5.06 4.39
N ASP A 203 -22.99 -5.45 4.99
CA ASP A 203 -22.97 -6.57 5.94
C ASP A 203 -22.71 -6.10 7.37
N ARG A 204 -23.60 -6.51 8.30
CA ARG A 204 -23.46 -6.32 9.75
C ARG A 204 -22.98 -4.90 10.11
N VAL A 205 -23.82 -3.91 9.78
CA VAL A 205 -23.52 -2.50 9.99
C VAL A 205 -23.33 -2.22 11.48
N THR A 206 -22.09 -1.96 11.88
CA THR A 206 -21.71 -1.51 13.22
C THR A 206 -21.33 -0.04 13.18
N SER A 207 -21.32 0.63 14.34
CA SER A 207 -20.85 2.02 14.44
C SER A 207 -19.44 2.20 13.88
N LYS A 208 -18.54 1.24 14.11
CA LYS A 208 -17.17 1.25 13.54
C LYS A 208 -17.19 1.23 12.01
N ARG A 209 -18.02 0.40 11.38
CA ARG A 209 -18.15 0.35 9.91
C ARG A 209 -18.76 1.63 9.34
N LEU A 210 -19.71 2.24 10.04
CA LEU A 210 -20.31 3.53 9.66
C LEU A 210 -19.27 4.66 9.69
N ILE A 211 -18.47 4.72 10.76
CA ILE A 211 -17.34 5.63 10.91
C ILE A 211 -16.37 5.47 9.73
N HIS A 212 -15.96 4.23 9.40
CA HIS A 212 -15.08 3.97 8.26
C HIS A 212 -15.69 4.40 6.92
N ALA A 213 -16.98 4.11 6.70
CA ALA A 213 -17.67 4.49 5.46
C ALA A 213 -17.71 6.01 5.28
N ARG A 214 -18.00 6.78 6.35
CA ARG A 214 -18.01 8.25 6.31
C ARG A 214 -16.63 8.83 6.06
N ARG A 215 -15.63 8.36 6.78
CA ARG A 215 -14.24 8.77 6.56
C ARG A 215 -13.80 8.55 5.10
N LEU A 216 -14.13 7.39 4.53
CA LEU A 216 -13.87 7.12 3.11
C LEU A 216 -14.61 8.06 2.14
N GLN A 217 -15.74 8.65 2.54
CA GLN A 217 -16.42 9.66 1.72
C GLN A 217 -15.64 10.98 1.70
N ILE A 218 -15.11 11.40 2.85
CA ILE A 218 -14.24 12.58 2.95
C ILE A 218 -13.00 12.38 2.07
N GLU A 219 -12.31 11.26 2.23
CA GLU A 219 -11.09 10.95 1.46
C GLU A 219 -11.36 10.87 -0.04
N ALA A 220 -12.48 10.29 -0.45
CA ALA A 220 -12.89 10.25 -1.85
C ALA A 220 -13.10 11.67 -2.42
N ALA A 221 -13.78 12.54 -1.67
CA ALA A 221 -13.99 13.93 -2.07
C ALA A 221 -12.67 14.72 -2.18
N GLN A 222 -11.76 14.53 -1.22
CA GLN A 222 -10.42 15.13 -1.25
C GLN A 222 -9.66 14.68 -2.51
N ILE A 223 -9.62 13.36 -2.78
CA ILE A 223 -9.00 12.81 -3.99
C ILE A 223 -9.62 13.40 -5.27
N GLU A 224 -10.95 13.50 -5.33
CA GLU A 224 -11.63 14.07 -6.50
C GLU A 224 -11.30 15.55 -6.71
N SER A 225 -11.13 16.30 -5.62
CA SER A 225 -10.85 17.74 -5.67
C SER A 225 -9.39 18.09 -5.96
N CYS A 226 -8.42 17.37 -5.36
CA CYS A 226 -7.01 17.76 -5.40
C CYS A 226 -6.04 16.63 -5.75
N GLY A 227 -6.55 15.42 -6.03
CA GLY A 227 -5.74 14.23 -6.35
C GLY A 227 -4.92 13.72 -5.18
N ARG A 228 -5.22 14.13 -3.95
CA ARG A 228 -4.60 13.66 -2.70
C ARG A 228 -5.67 13.55 -1.62
N LEU A 229 -5.40 12.75 -0.59
CA LEU A 229 -6.17 12.81 0.65
C LEU A 229 -5.32 13.45 1.76
N ARG A 230 -6.00 13.89 2.82
CA ARG A 230 -5.45 14.27 4.13
C ARG A 230 -6.05 13.28 5.13
N PRO A 231 -5.30 12.26 5.57
CA PRO A 231 -5.83 11.25 6.48
C PRO A 231 -6.26 11.84 7.82
N GLU A 232 -5.55 12.86 8.31
CA GLU A 232 -5.88 13.53 9.56
C GLU A 232 -7.18 14.33 9.42
N LEU A 233 -8.19 13.93 10.19
CA LEU A 233 -9.48 14.60 10.19
C LEU A 233 -9.42 15.89 11.01
N THR A 234 -10.07 16.94 10.53
CA THR A 234 -10.34 18.16 11.30
C THR A 234 -11.37 17.90 12.39
N ALA A 235 -11.47 18.80 13.38
CA ALA A 235 -12.48 18.69 14.43
C ALA A 235 -13.91 18.58 13.88
N THR A 236 -14.24 19.35 12.83
CA THR A 236 -15.54 19.29 12.16
C THR A 236 -15.76 17.94 11.47
N GLU A 237 -14.76 17.42 10.77
CA GLU A 237 -14.81 16.09 10.14
C GLU A 237 -14.94 14.98 11.20
N ILE A 238 -14.24 15.07 12.33
CA ILE A 238 -14.35 14.12 13.46
C ILE A 238 -15.78 14.12 14.01
N ALA A 239 -16.34 15.30 14.31
CA ALA A 239 -17.71 15.41 14.82
C ALA A 239 -18.72 14.81 13.82
N TRP A 240 -18.55 15.09 12.53
CA TRP A 240 -19.38 14.52 11.48
C TRP A 240 -19.22 13.00 11.37
N VAL A 241 -18.00 12.46 11.41
CA VAL A 241 -17.77 11.00 11.34
C VAL A 241 -18.33 10.29 12.57
N LEU A 242 -18.18 10.86 13.78
CA LEU A 242 -18.66 10.26 15.02
C LEU A 242 -20.19 10.36 15.18
N GLY A 243 -20.82 11.39 14.61
CA GLY A 243 -22.29 11.52 14.55
C GLY A 243 -22.97 10.53 13.59
N ALA A 244 -22.32 9.42 13.23
CA ALA A 244 -22.84 8.46 12.27
C ALA A 244 -23.96 7.61 12.83
N THR A 245 -25.17 7.82 12.30
CA THR A 245 -26.32 6.96 12.58
C THR A 245 -26.63 6.08 11.38
N THR A 246 -27.38 5.01 11.62
CA THR A 246 -27.89 4.14 10.55
C THR A 246 -28.88 4.86 9.62
N ALA A 247 -29.55 5.92 10.08
CA ALA A 247 -30.49 6.72 9.29
C ALA A 247 -29.80 7.49 8.15
N ASP A 248 -28.55 7.89 8.37
CA ASP A 248 -27.75 8.68 7.42
C ASP A 248 -27.31 7.90 6.17
N MET A 249 -27.62 6.61 6.10
CA MET A 249 -27.29 5.77 4.94
C MET A 249 -28.27 5.92 3.76
N ARG A 250 -29.39 6.64 3.92
CA ARG A 250 -30.41 6.79 2.86
C ARG A 250 -30.23 7.98 1.94
N MET A 251 -29.33 8.90 2.28
CA MET A 251 -29.09 10.11 1.49
C MET A 251 -27.60 10.18 1.10
N PRO A 252 -27.26 10.49 -0.17
CA PRO A 252 -25.90 10.95 -0.44
C PRO A 252 -25.70 12.24 0.38
N PRO A 253 -24.74 12.28 1.32
CA PRO A 253 -24.52 13.48 2.10
C PRO A 253 -24.05 14.59 1.16
N GLN A 254 -24.70 15.75 1.24
CA GLN A 254 -24.03 16.98 0.82
C GLN A 254 -22.85 17.16 1.77
N LEU A 255 -21.63 17.21 1.22
CA LEU A 255 -20.47 17.60 2.02
C LEU A 255 -20.80 18.98 2.64
N PRO A 256 -20.45 19.23 3.91
CA PRO A 256 -20.53 20.58 4.46
C PRO A 256 -19.85 21.55 3.49
N GLU A 257 -20.51 22.65 3.12
CA GLU A 257 -19.97 23.64 2.14
C GLU A 257 -18.59 24.16 2.54
N GLU A 258 -18.22 24.05 3.82
CA GLU A 258 -16.92 24.42 4.37
C GLU A 258 -15.76 23.49 3.95
N ILE A 259 -16.03 22.26 3.48
CA ILE A 259 -15.00 21.34 2.95
C ILE A 259 -14.77 21.61 1.45
N ASN A 260 -14.71 22.88 1.06
CA ASN A 260 -14.27 23.28 -0.27
C ASN A 260 -12.80 23.72 -0.22
N PRO A 261 -11.84 22.89 -0.67
CA PRO A 261 -10.41 23.20 -0.59
C PRO A 261 -10.00 24.42 -1.42
N ALA A 262 -10.90 24.97 -2.25
CA ALA A 262 -10.67 26.21 -2.99
C ALA A 262 -10.47 27.46 -2.09
N ARG A 263 -10.75 27.39 -0.78
CA ARG A 263 -10.61 28.53 0.15
C ARG A 263 -9.36 28.54 1.03
N ASN A 264 -8.49 27.53 0.94
CA ASN A 264 -7.24 27.54 1.69
C ASN A 264 -6.04 27.31 0.75
N PRO A 265 -5.62 28.35 -0.01
CA PRO A 265 -4.37 28.29 -0.74
C PRO A 265 -3.22 28.23 0.29
N ALA A 266 -2.43 27.16 0.22
CA ALA A 266 -1.11 27.11 0.84
C ALA A 266 -0.18 28.11 0.16
#